data_AF-A0A918Q264-F1
#
_entry.id   AF-A0A918Q264-F1
#
_cell.length_a   1.000
_cell.length_b   1.000
_cell.length_c   1.000
_cell.angle_alpha   90.00
_cell.angle_beta   90.00
_cell.angle_gamma   90.00
#
_symmetry.space_group_name_H-M   'P 1'
#
loop_
_entity.id
_entity.type
_entity.pdbx_description
1 polymer ?
#
loop_
_entity_poly.entity_id
_entity_poly.type
_entity_poly.pdbx_seq_one_letter_code
_entity_poly.pdbx_strand_id
1 'polypeptide(L)'
;MATDIDLHLGKRLRRRRRLLGLTQQQLALAVGIRFQQIQKYECGANRISAARLFQLAKALETPINYFYDGLSDDRTEVAAVQNEGIEVFSRKETLDLIQAYYRLSERPRRRLLDLAKSLNGENDQAA
;
A
#
# COMPACT_ATOMS: atom_id res chain seq x y z
N MET A 1 14.09 -15.85 12.73
CA MET A 1 12.85 -15.98 13.51
C MET A 1 11.69 -15.36 12.72
N ALA A 2 10.49 -15.90 12.88
CA ALA A 2 9.26 -15.36 12.29
C ALA A 2 8.99 -13.97 12.87
N THR A 3 8.73 -12.99 12.03
CA THR A 3 8.34 -11.65 12.47
C THR A 3 6.84 -11.60 12.73
N ASP A 4 6.37 -10.61 13.51
CA ASP A 4 4.94 -10.39 13.73
C ASP A 4 4.20 -10.17 12.39
N ILE A 5 4.89 -9.59 11.41
CA ILE A 5 4.41 -9.43 10.04
C ILE A 5 4.20 -10.80 9.38
N ASP A 6 5.19 -11.71 9.43
CA ASP A 6 5.07 -13.06 8.84
C ASP A 6 3.87 -13.83 9.43
N LEU A 7 3.67 -13.71 10.74
CA LEU A 7 2.54 -14.34 11.43
C LEU A 7 1.20 -13.71 11.01
N HIS A 8 1.15 -12.38 10.87
CA HIS A 8 -0.03 -11.67 10.38
C HIS A 8 -0.39 -12.11 8.95
N LEU A 9 0.59 -12.11 8.04
CA LEU A 9 0.42 -12.57 6.65
C LEU A 9 -0.13 -14.00 6.62
N GLY A 10 0.42 -14.90 7.44
CA GLY A 10 -0.04 -16.28 7.58
C GLY A 10 -1.49 -16.41 8.05
N LYS A 11 -1.89 -15.60 9.05
CA LYS A 11 -3.28 -15.55 9.54
C LYS A 11 -4.24 -15.06 8.46
N ARG A 12 -3.88 -13.99 7.73
CA ARG A 12 -4.66 -13.44 6.60
C ARG A 12 -4.83 -14.46 5.49
N LEU A 13 -3.73 -15.12 5.09
CA LEU A 13 -3.71 -16.19 4.12
C LEU A 13 -4.68 -17.32 4.49
N ARG A 14 -4.56 -17.84 5.71
CA ARG A 14 -5.41 -18.93 6.21
C ARG A 14 -6.88 -18.56 6.26
N ARG A 15 -7.18 -17.33 6.71
CA ARG A 15 -8.56 -16.81 6.77
C ARG A 15 -9.18 -16.76 5.38
N ARG A 16 -8.51 -16.14 4.41
CA ARG A 16 -9.04 -16.00 3.05
C ARG A 16 -9.21 -17.36 2.37
N ARG A 17 -8.23 -18.25 2.48
CA ARG A 17 -8.33 -19.61 1.94
C ARG A 17 -9.57 -20.35 2.46
N ARG A 18 -9.84 -20.27 3.77
CA ARG A 18 -11.03 -20.89 4.38
C ARG A 18 -12.34 -20.28 3.90
N LEU A 19 -12.39 -18.96 3.72
CA LEU A 19 -13.58 -18.28 3.17
C LEU A 19 -13.91 -18.76 1.75
N LEU A 20 -12.89 -19.11 0.96
CA LEU A 20 -13.07 -19.70 -0.37
C LEU A 20 -13.33 -21.21 -0.33
N GLY A 21 -13.41 -21.84 0.85
CA GLY A 21 -13.58 -23.29 0.99
C GLY A 21 -12.39 -24.13 0.52
N LEU A 22 -11.22 -23.52 0.28
CA LEU A 22 -10.06 -24.19 -0.29
C LEU A 22 -9.27 -24.97 0.77
N THR A 23 -8.80 -26.16 0.42
CA THR A 23 -7.80 -26.89 1.20
C THR A 23 -6.40 -26.32 0.98
N GLN A 24 -5.45 -26.61 1.87
CA GLN A 24 -4.06 -26.19 1.69
C GLN A 24 -3.44 -26.79 0.41
N GLN A 25 -3.81 -28.02 0.05
CA GLN A 25 -3.36 -28.65 -1.18
C GLN A 25 -3.90 -27.94 -2.42
N GLN A 26 -5.19 -27.59 -2.44
CA GLN A 26 -5.79 -26.86 -3.57
C GLN A 26 -5.13 -25.50 -3.78
N LEU A 27 -4.89 -24.74 -2.71
CA LEU A 27 -4.18 -23.46 -2.82
C LEU A 27 -2.73 -23.66 -3.28
N ALA A 28 -2.05 -24.69 -2.79
CA ALA A 28 -0.68 -24.99 -3.19
C ALA A 28 -0.58 -25.32 -4.68
N LEU A 29 -1.54 -26.10 -5.22
CA LEU A 29 -1.64 -26.40 -6.65
C LEU A 29 -1.89 -25.13 -7.48
N ALA A 30 -2.80 -24.26 -7.05
CA ALA A 30 -3.10 -22.99 -7.73
C ALA A 30 -1.87 -22.06 -7.84
N VAL A 31 -0.96 -22.12 -6.86
CA VAL A 31 0.25 -21.27 -6.79
C VAL A 31 1.49 -21.99 -7.34
N GLY A 32 1.40 -23.30 -7.59
CA GLY A 32 2.52 -24.12 -8.06
C GLY A 32 3.60 -24.35 -6.99
N ILE A 33 3.20 -24.61 -5.74
CA ILE A 33 4.11 -24.94 -4.63
C ILE A 33 3.65 -26.19 -3.88
N ARG A 34 4.51 -26.71 -2.99
CA ARG A 34 4.16 -27.86 -2.14
C ARG A 34 3.18 -27.46 -1.03
N PHE A 35 2.24 -28.34 -0.68
CA PHE A 35 1.24 -28.06 0.38
C PHE A 35 1.89 -27.73 1.75
N GLN A 36 3.01 -28.39 2.07
CA GLN A 36 3.78 -28.12 3.29
C GLN A 36 4.27 -26.67 3.35
N GLN A 37 4.54 -26.06 2.19
CA GLN A 37 4.95 -24.66 2.13
C GLN A 37 3.79 -23.73 2.48
N ILE A 38 2.58 -24.00 2.00
CA ILE A 38 1.38 -23.28 2.42
C ILE A 38 1.17 -23.41 3.93
N GLN A 39 1.31 -24.61 4.49
CA GLN A 39 1.23 -24.80 5.95
C GLN A 39 2.27 -23.96 6.71
N LYS A 40 3.53 -23.93 6.25
CA LYS A 40 4.59 -23.12 6.85
C LYS A 40 4.32 -21.62 6.72
N TYR A 41 3.70 -21.17 5.63
CA TYR A 41 3.25 -19.79 5.47
C TYR A 41 2.11 -19.44 6.42
N GLU A 42 1.09 -20.31 6.52
CA GLU A 42 -0.06 -20.06 7.40
C GLU A 42 0.29 -20.01 8.89
N CYS A 43 1.31 -20.75 9.30
CA CYS A 43 1.82 -20.74 10.68
C CYS A 43 2.93 -19.70 10.89
N GLY A 44 3.31 -18.91 9.87
CA GLY A 44 4.39 -17.92 9.95
C GLY A 44 5.80 -18.52 10.09
N ALA A 45 5.96 -19.85 9.99
CA ALA A 45 7.25 -20.52 10.14
C ALA A 45 8.22 -20.14 9.00
N ASN A 46 7.69 -19.87 7.80
CA ASN A 46 8.46 -19.41 6.65
C ASN A 46 7.99 -18.03 6.22
N ARG A 47 8.96 -17.16 5.88
CA ARG A 47 8.70 -15.87 5.25
C ARG A 47 8.14 -16.05 3.84
N ILE A 48 7.22 -15.17 3.46
CA ILE A 48 6.66 -15.12 2.11
C ILE A 48 7.40 -14.03 1.33
N SER A 49 8.02 -14.36 0.21
CA SER A 49 8.62 -13.34 -0.66
C SER A 49 7.55 -12.50 -1.36
N ALA A 50 7.87 -11.26 -1.74
CA ALA A 50 6.93 -10.38 -2.44
C ALA A 50 6.33 -11.02 -3.70
N ALA A 51 7.16 -11.71 -4.50
CA ALA A 51 6.70 -12.44 -5.68
C ALA A 51 5.69 -13.55 -5.34
N ARG A 52 5.89 -14.26 -4.23
CA ARG A 52 4.95 -15.31 -3.78
C ARG A 52 3.68 -14.70 -3.20
N LEU A 53 3.79 -13.61 -2.46
CA LEU A 53 2.62 -12.90 -1.93
C LEU A 53 1.71 -12.40 -3.06
N PHE A 54 2.29 -11.88 -4.15
CA PHE A 54 1.55 -11.48 -5.34
C PHE A 54 0.80 -12.67 -5.99
N GLN A 55 1.46 -13.82 -6.14
CA GLN A 55 0.81 -15.02 -6.68
C GLN A 55 -0.32 -15.54 -5.78
N LEU A 56 -0.11 -15.50 -4.45
CA LEU A 56 -1.13 -15.85 -3.48
C LEU A 56 -2.32 -14.90 -3.54
N ALA A 57 -2.08 -13.60 -3.69
CA ALA A 57 -3.13 -12.58 -3.86
C ALA A 57 -4.00 -12.88 -5.10
N LYS A 58 -3.35 -13.22 -6.22
CA LYS A 58 -4.05 -13.61 -7.45
C LYS A 58 -4.86 -14.90 -7.26
N ALA A 59 -4.27 -15.93 -6.66
CA ALA A 59 -4.94 -17.22 -6.44
C ALA A 59 -6.12 -17.14 -5.44
N LEU A 60 -6.10 -16.14 -4.55
CA LEU A 60 -7.15 -15.92 -3.54
C LEU A 60 -8.14 -14.81 -3.94
N GLU A 61 -7.99 -14.26 -5.14
CA GLU A 61 -8.83 -13.19 -5.69
C GLU A 61 -8.95 -12.01 -4.71
N THR A 62 -7.82 -11.53 -4.22
CA THR A 62 -7.75 -10.37 -3.30
C THR A 62 -6.67 -9.40 -3.75
N PRO A 63 -6.85 -8.08 -3.51
CA PRO A 63 -5.76 -7.12 -3.66
C PRO A 63 -4.63 -7.45 -2.68
N ILE A 64 -3.38 -7.11 -3.05
CA ILE A 64 -2.21 -7.44 -2.22
C ILE A 64 -2.27 -6.76 -0.83
N ASN A 65 -2.92 -5.60 -0.74
CA ASN A 65 -3.11 -4.85 0.51
C ASN A 65 -3.89 -5.64 1.57
N TYR A 66 -4.77 -6.56 1.15
CA TYR A 66 -5.55 -7.40 2.07
C TYR A 66 -4.69 -8.12 3.12
N PHE A 67 -3.48 -8.53 2.74
CA PHE A 67 -2.56 -9.23 3.63
C PHE A 67 -1.97 -8.33 4.71
N TYR A 68 -2.00 -7.02 4.52
CA TYR A 68 -1.42 -6.04 5.44
C TYR A 68 -2.47 -5.30 6.27
N ASP A 69 -3.75 -5.40 5.93
CA ASP A 69 -4.84 -4.79 6.67
C ASP A 69 -4.75 -5.13 8.17
N GLY A 70 -4.81 -4.12 9.04
CA GLY A 70 -4.76 -4.32 10.49
C GLY A 70 -3.37 -4.64 11.05
N LEU A 71 -2.32 -4.53 10.24
CA LEU A 71 -1.02 -4.11 10.76
C LEU A 71 -1.13 -2.61 11.03
N SER A 72 -1.25 -2.23 12.29
CA SER A 72 -1.00 -0.86 12.71
C SER A 72 0.48 -0.57 12.49
N ASP A 73 0.77 0.37 11.60
CA ASP A 73 2.11 0.91 11.47
C ASP A 73 2.35 1.73 12.74
N ASP A 74 3.32 1.36 13.58
CA ASP A 74 3.76 2.23 14.68
C ASP A 74 4.25 3.60 14.14
N ARG A 75 4.41 3.73 12.81
CA ARG A 75 4.52 5.01 12.09
C ARG A 75 3.20 5.77 11.95
N THR A 76 2.20 5.51 12.79
CA THR A 76 1.01 6.38 12.86
C THR A 76 1.37 7.80 13.34
N GLU A 77 2.57 8.00 13.90
CA GLU A 77 3.16 9.35 14.08
C GLU A 77 3.51 10.04 12.73
N VAL A 78 3.80 9.28 11.67
CA VAL A 78 4.02 9.81 10.32
C VAL A 78 2.69 9.95 9.54
N ALA A 79 1.64 9.23 9.96
CA ALA A 79 0.29 9.40 9.42
C ALA A 79 -0.36 10.73 9.85
N ALA A 80 0.03 11.31 10.99
CA ALA A 80 -0.33 12.69 11.32
C ALA A 80 0.22 13.70 10.29
N VAL A 81 1.39 13.41 9.69
CA VAL A 81 1.98 14.23 8.62
C VAL A 81 1.37 13.90 7.24
N GLN A 82 0.90 12.67 7.01
CA GLN A 82 0.23 12.28 5.76
C GLN A 82 -1.25 12.68 5.69
N ASN A 83 -1.92 12.88 6.83
CA ASN A 83 -3.29 13.39 6.83
C ASN A 83 -3.36 14.81 6.26
N GLU A 84 -2.32 15.63 6.42
CA GLU A 84 -2.26 16.92 5.71
C GLU A 84 -2.17 16.74 4.19
N GLY A 85 -1.37 15.78 3.71
CA GLY A 85 -1.28 15.49 2.27
C GLY A 85 -2.60 14.96 1.68
N ILE A 86 -3.24 14.01 2.35
CA ILE A 86 -4.51 13.40 1.91
C ILE A 86 -5.67 14.41 2.03
N GLU A 87 -5.70 15.26 3.06
CA GLU A 87 -6.65 16.38 3.14
C GLU A 87 -6.39 17.42 2.04
N VAL A 88 -5.12 17.74 1.74
CA VAL A 88 -4.75 18.65 0.65
C VAL A 88 -5.24 18.09 -0.70
N PHE A 89 -5.05 16.81 -1.00
CA PHE A 89 -5.58 16.19 -2.22
C PHE A 89 -7.10 15.95 -2.20
N SER A 90 -7.77 16.09 -1.05
CA SER A 90 -9.23 16.01 -0.94
C SER A 90 -9.91 17.37 -1.19
N ARG A 91 -9.14 18.47 -1.19
CA ARG A 91 -9.65 19.80 -1.57
C ARG A 91 -9.87 19.83 -3.07
N LYS A 92 -11.11 20.12 -3.48
CA LYS A 92 -11.51 20.28 -4.88
C LYS A 92 -10.56 21.21 -5.65
N GLU A 93 -10.15 22.30 -5.03
CA GLU A 93 -9.20 23.27 -5.58
C GLU A 93 -7.84 22.63 -5.94
N THR A 94 -7.31 21.75 -5.08
CA THR A 94 -6.03 21.08 -5.32
C THR A 94 -6.11 20.10 -6.47
N LEU A 95 -7.22 19.36 -6.59
CA LEU A 95 -7.45 18.46 -7.72
C LEU A 95 -7.61 19.23 -9.05
N ASP A 96 -8.36 20.33 -9.03
CA ASP A 96 -8.54 21.21 -10.19
C ASP A 96 -7.20 21.81 -10.64
N LEU A 97 -6.35 22.22 -9.69
CA LEU A 97 -5.01 22.73 -9.95
C LEU A 97 -4.10 21.65 -10.56
N ILE A 98 -4.08 20.44 -10.01
CA ILE A 98 -3.28 19.32 -10.52
C ILE A 98 -3.74 18.95 -11.95
N GLN A 99 -5.05 18.89 -12.17
CA GLN A 99 -5.59 18.58 -13.50
C GLN A 99 -5.22 19.68 -14.51
N ALA A 100 -5.31 20.96 -14.13
CA ALA A 100 -4.88 22.08 -14.96
C ALA A 100 -3.36 22.03 -15.24
N TYR A 101 -2.54 21.71 -14.23
CA TYR A 101 -1.08 21.63 -14.34
C TYR A 101 -0.61 20.59 -15.37
N TYR A 102 -1.26 19.41 -15.39
CA TYR A 102 -0.93 18.37 -16.37
C TYR A 102 -1.37 18.69 -17.80
N ARG A 103 -2.31 19.62 -18.00
CA ARG A 103 -2.72 20.10 -19.33
C ARG A 103 -1.75 21.12 -19.94
N LEU A 104 -0.82 21.65 -19.16
CA LEU A 104 0.14 22.66 -19.61
C LEU A 104 1.40 22.03 -20.23
N SER A 105 2.01 22.76 -21.16
CA SER A 105 3.33 22.43 -21.73
C SER A 105 4.48 22.80 -20.78
N GLU A 106 5.69 22.28 -21.05
CA GLU A 106 6.89 22.41 -20.18
C GLU A 106 7.19 23.86 -19.75
N ARG A 107 7.09 24.83 -20.67
CA ARG A 107 7.43 26.23 -20.40
C ARG A 107 6.44 26.90 -19.41
N PRO A 108 5.11 26.88 -19.65
CA PRO A 108 4.12 27.37 -18.67
C PRO A 108 4.19 26.66 -17.32
N ARG A 109 4.48 25.35 -17.33
CA ARG A 109 4.57 24.54 -16.10
C ARG A 109 5.68 25.04 -15.17
N ARG A 110 6.87 25.32 -15.72
CA ARG A 110 7.98 25.89 -14.94
C ARG A 110 7.64 27.27 -14.38
N ARG A 111 7.03 28.14 -15.19
CA ARG A 111 6.61 29.48 -14.73
C ARG A 111 5.58 29.42 -13.60
N LEU A 112 4.61 28.51 -13.66
CA LEU A 112 3.67 28.29 -12.56
C LEU A 112 4.36 27.79 -11.30
N LEU A 113 5.33 26.90 -11.44
CA LEU A 113 6.10 26.40 -10.30
C LEU A 113 6.94 27.52 -9.67
N ASP A 114 7.56 28.37 -10.48
CA ASP A 114 8.35 29.51 -10.02
C ASP A 114 7.46 30.54 -9.30
N LEU A 115 6.25 30.78 -9.82
CA LEU A 115 5.24 31.64 -9.18
C LEU A 115 4.72 31.07 -7.86
N ALA A 116 4.41 29.77 -7.82
CA ALA A 116 3.98 29.11 -6.58
C ALA A 116 5.10 29.17 -5.51
N LYS A 117 6.36 29.01 -5.91
CA LYS A 117 7.51 29.14 -5.01
C LYS A 117 7.73 30.57 -4.54
N SER A 118 7.55 31.58 -5.40
CA SER A 118 7.71 32.98 -5.02
C SER A 118 6.64 33.41 -4.00
N LEU A 119 5.41 32.92 -4.15
CA LEU A 119 4.31 33.19 -3.22
C LEU A 119 4.53 32.55 -1.83
N ASN A 120 5.34 31.50 -1.73
CA ASN A 120 5.67 30.86 -0.45
C ASN A 120 6.81 31.58 0.30
N GLY A 121 7.54 32.50 -0.37
CA GLY A 121 8.70 33.19 0.18
C GLY A 121 8.40 34.49 0.94
N GLU A 122 7.15 34.97 0.96
CA GLU A 122 6.78 36.23 1.63
C GLU A 122 6.34 36.07 3.09
N ASN A 123 6.24 34.83 3.60
CA ASN A 123 5.80 34.57 4.99
C ASN A 123 6.94 34.50 6.04
N ASP A 124 8.19 34.71 5.65
CA ASP A 124 9.37 34.70 6.55
C ASP A 124 9.97 36.10 6.78
N GLN A 125 9.33 37.16 6.28
CA GLN A 125 9.76 38.55 6.51
C GLN A 125 8.59 39.47 6.90
N ALA A 126 7.85 39.11 7.95
CA ALA A 126 7.05 40.09 8.69
C ALA A 126 6.75 39.63 10.12
N ALA A 127 7.40 40.32 11.07
CA ALA A 127 7.13 40.42 12.52
C ALA A 127 7.56 39.26 13.43
#